data_AF-A0A958H1P3-F1
#
_entry.id   AF-A0A958H1P3-F1
#
_cell.length_a   1.000
_cell.length_b   1.000
_cell.length_c   1.000
_cell.angle_alpha   90.00
_cell.angle_beta   90.00
_cell.angle_gamma   90.00
#
_symmetry.space_group_name_H-M   'P 1'
#
loop_
_entity.id
_entity.type
_entity.pdbx_description
1 polymer ?
#
loop_
_entity_poly.entity_id
_entity_poly.type
_entity_poly.pdbx_seq_one_letter_code
_entity_poly.pdbx_strand_id
1 'polypeptide(L)'
;MAKLVAIGDSLTQGFQSLAINKTNLSFPAMIAEALGVRVPDFRVPDFLGDGGLPFNVEWLARRLEEKYGDNINAFEWPFALNTIVQLIDDVEDYWERGKGSLPAKDTLYHNLAVWGFKVADAYEINAGMGEIAIQNTKDNWFRPPSEPMLRTAYRVLNPARLHERMPDTQIKIAKRIKEEDGEIENLIVWLGANNCLNTVVRLRVEESGDEPPDRNSSVTLWTPTAFKKQYDVLAAEIQAIGAKNVYVATVPHVTIPPVSRGIMKNRGRLPQSRKYFDYYTAFYIRDKEFDPNKDPYITGEEAEKVDGYINEYNQIIRDHADDKGWHVMDACAVLDSLAVRRNHGDPSYVLPDAINDLNIRFFEIESNGKIKNGGLISLDGVHPTTCGYAIVAQEFINIMKPHNPGIRDIDFADIRFWDSLISKPPLTLDDMFGMLKTLEKWFHISRLYISET
;
A
#
# COMPACT_ATOMS: atom_id res chain seq x y z
N MET A 1 24.97 -13.12 -7.52
CA MET A 1 23.70 -13.80 -7.22
C MET A 1 22.85 -12.86 -6.41
N ALA A 2 21.66 -12.53 -6.90
CA ALA A 2 20.67 -11.78 -6.14
C ALA A 2 19.97 -12.72 -5.15
N LYS A 3 20.11 -12.47 -3.84
CA LYS A 3 19.46 -13.30 -2.80
C LYS A 3 17.94 -13.16 -2.79
N LEU A 4 17.44 -11.97 -3.12
CA LEU A 4 16.02 -11.67 -3.18
C LEU A 4 15.77 -10.58 -4.23
N VAL A 5 14.74 -10.77 -5.05
CA VAL A 5 14.15 -9.73 -5.91
C VAL A 5 12.65 -9.73 -5.65
N ALA A 6 12.02 -8.55 -5.63
CA ALA A 6 10.60 -8.39 -5.38
C ALA A 6 9.93 -7.55 -6.48
N ILE A 7 8.83 -8.06 -7.01
CA ILE A 7 7.94 -7.39 -7.97
C ILE A 7 6.60 -7.18 -7.28
N GLY A 8 6.02 -5.99 -7.41
CA GLY A 8 4.72 -5.75 -6.79
C GLY A 8 4.22 -4.32 -6.86
N ASP A 9 3.19 -4.07 -6.07
CA ASP A 9 2.52 -2.79 -5.94
C ASP A 9 2.93 -2.04 -4.65
N SER A 10 2.01 -1.25 -4.08
CA SER A 10 2.23 -0.46 -2.88
C SER A 10 2.57 -1.30 -1.66
N LEU A 11 2.00 -2.50 -1.54
CA LEU A 11 2.29 -3.42 -0.43
C LEU A 11 3.75 -3.85 -0.49
N THR A 12 4.23 -4.27 -1.65
CA THR A 12 5.62 -4.70 -1.85
C THR A 12 6.62 -3.54 -1.75
N GLN A 13 6.22 -2.34 -2.12
CA GLN A 13 7.09 -1.18 -2.06
C GLN A 13 7.35 -0.69 -0.62
N GLY A 14 6.43 -0.94 0.31
CA GLY A 14 6.45 -0.39 1.67
C GLY A 14 5.75 0.98 1.76
N PHE A 15 4.72 1.20 0.95
CA PHE A 15 3.91 2.40 0.98
C PHE A 15 3.09 2.44 2.27
N GLN A 16 3.11 3.57 2.98
CA GLN A 16 2.33 3.72 4.22
C GLN A 16 2.01 5.20 4.48
N SER A 17 0.88 5.46 5.14
CA SER A 17 0.45 6.81 5.49
C SER A 17 0.39 7.76 4.28
N LEU A 18 -0.17 7.27 3.16
CA LEU A 18 -0.29 7.98 1.86
C LEU A 18 1.01 8.29 1.11
N ALA A 19 2.14 7.68 1.46
CA ALA A 19 3.37 7.86 0.69
C ALA A 19 4.30 6.65 0.70
N ILE A 20 5.13 6.57 -0.34
CA ILE A 20 6.40 5.86 -0.25
C ILE A 20 7.47 6.77 0.37
N ASN A 21 8.21 6.24 1.36
CA ASN A 21 9.25 6.97 2.08
C ASN A 21 10.38 6.00 2.52
N LYS A 22 10.09 5.13 3.51
CA LYS A 22 11.07 4.21 4.12
C LYS A 22 11.12 2.84 3.43
N THR A 23 11.55 2.81 2.16
CA THR A 23 11.68 1.54 1.38
C THR A 23 12.63 0.52 2.02
N ASN A 24 13.58 0.99 2.83
CA ASN A 24 14.48 0.15 3.63
C ASN A 24 13.77 -0.61 4.76
N LEU A 25 12.53 -0.27 5.08
CA LEU A 25 11.68 -0.96 6.04
C LEU A 25 10.49 -1.68 5.35
N SER A 26 10.54 -1.84 4.03
CA SER A 26 9.56 -2.66 3.30
C SER A 26 9.69 -4.13 3.68
N PHE A 27 8.60 -4.91 3.57
CA PHE A 27 8.66 -6.34 3.91
C PHE A 27 9.73 -7.10 3.08
N PRO A 28 10.02 -6.79 1.79
CA PRO A 28 11.14 -7.43 1.10
C PRO A 28 12.49 -7.08 1.70
N ALA A 29 12.70 -5.85 2.19
CA ALA A 29 13.94 -5.48 2.87
C ALA A 29 14.12 -6.25 4.20
N MET A 30 13.04 -6.46 4.94
CA MET A 30 13.06 -7.29 6.16
C MET A 30 13.41 -8.75 5.85
N ILE A 31 12.83 -9.33 4.79
CA ILE A 31 13.14 -10.70 4.34
C ILE A 31 14.59 -10.78 3.86
N ALA A 32 15.08 -9.79 3.11
CA ALA A 32 16.48 -9.76 2.68
C ALA A 32 17.43 -9.79 3.90
N GLU A 33 17.14 -9.02 4.94
CA GLU A 33 17.93 -9.05 6.17
C GLU A 33 17.84 -10.42 6.88
N ALA A 34 16.66 -11.04 6.90
CA ALA A 34 16.48 -12.39 7.43
C ALA A 34 17.31 -13.44 6.66
N LEU A 35 17.52 -13.23 5.35
CA LEU A 35 18.40 -14.00 4.47
C LEU A 35 19.89 -13.62 4.59
N GLY A 36 20.24 -12.63 5.42
CA GLY A 36 21.61 -12.19 5.67
C GLY A 36 22.13 -11.11 4.72
N VAL A 37 21.25 -10.44 3.95
CA VAL A 37 21.61 -9.32 3.07
C VAL A 37 20.92 -8.04 3.56
N ARG A 38 21.71 -7.00 3.86
CA ARG A 38 21.19 -5.74 4.37
C ARG A 38 21.16 -4.66 3.29
N VAL A 39 20.36 -3.63 3.48
CA VAL A 39 20.50 -2.37 2.72
C VAL A 39 21.88 -1.78 3.06
N PRO A 40 22.73 -1.36 2.09
CA PRO A 40 22.41 -1.13 0.68
C PRO A 40 22.66 -2.30 -0.29
N ASP A 41 23.18 -3.44 0.15
CA ASP A 41 23.40 -4.62 -0.71
C ASP A 41 22.08 -5.18 -1.25
N PHE A 42 21.03 -5.16 -0.41
CA PHE A 42 19.65 -5.21 -0.91
C PHE A 42 19.29 -3.83 -1.47
N ARG A 43 19.45 -3.68 -2.79
CA ARG A 43 19.27 -2.42 -3.52
C ARG A 43 17.79 -2.00 -3.46
N VAL A 44 17.49 -0.89 -2.77
CA VAL A 44 16.16 -0.29 -2.71
C VAL A 44 16.17 1.15 -3.23
N PRO A 45 15.09 1.62 -3.87
CA PRO A 45 14.98 3.00 -4.33
C PRO A 45 14.82 3.95 -3.14
N ASP A 46 15.49 5.10 -3.18
CA ASP A 46 15.44 6.09 -2.10
C ASP A 46 14.29 7.10 -2.28
N PHE A 47 13.43 7.16 -1.26
CA PHE A 47 12.31 8.10 -1.13
C PHE A 47 12.33 8.89 0.18
N LEU A 48 13.46 8.97 0.89
CA LEU A 48 13.62 9.68 2.18
C LEU A 48 13.58 11.22 2.07
N GLY A 49 13.16 11.76 0.91
CA GLY A 49 12.94 13.20 0.72
C GLY A 49 11.85 13.75 1.63
N ASP A 50 11.75 15.09 1.71
CA ASP A 50 10.73 15.75 2.52
C ASP A 50 9.34 15.21 2.18
N GLY A 51 8.62 14.74 3.21
CA GLY A 51 7.26 14.21 3.09
C GLY A 51 7.08 12.92 2.27
N GLY A 52 8.11 12.30 1.69
CA GLY A 52 7.92 11.15 0.79
C GLY A 52 7.03 11.47 -0.43
N LEU A 53 6.60 10.46 -1.18
CA LEU A 53 5.83 10.63 -2.43
C LEU A 53 4.56 9.76 -2.44
N PRO A 54 3.34 10.29 -2.67
CA PRO A 54 3.02 11.69 -2.94
C PRO A 54 3.10 12.61 -1.72
N PHE A 55 2.65 12.17 -0.55
CA PHE A 55 2.64 13.01 0.65
C PHE A 55 2.37 12.20 1.91
N ASN A 56 3.32 12.16 2.85
CA ASN A 56 3.27 11.32 4.03
C ASN A 56 2.53 12.03 5.18
N VAL A 57 1.38 11.46 5.57
CA VAL A 57 0.52 12.02 6.61
C VAL A 57 1.14 11.95 8.01
N GLU A 58 1.96 10.93 8.29
CA GLU A 58 2.70 10.86 9.55
C GLU A 58 3.75 11.97 9.63
N TRP A 59 4.47 12.22 8.53
CA TRP A 59 5.42 13.33 8.44
C TRP A 59 4.71 14.68 8.63
N LEU A 60 3.54 14.89 8.01
CA LEU A 60 2.75 16.09 8.22
C LEU A 60 2.39 16.28 9.70
N ALA A 61 1.84 15.25 10.34
CA ALA A 61 1.46 15.33 11.75
C ALA A 61 2.64 15.69 12.65
N ARG A 62 3.84 15.14 12.36
CA ARG A 62 5.08 15.50 13.08
C ARG A 62 5.50 16.94 12.85
N ARG A 63 5.42 17.46 11.62
CA ARG A 63 5.72 18.86 11.33
C ARG A 63 4.75 19.82 12.03
N LEU A 64 3.48 19.43 12.14
CA LEU A 64 2.49 20.19 12.91
C LEU A 64 2.79 20.14 14.41
N GLU A 65 3.13 18.97 14.95
CA GLU A 65 3.52 18.81 16.37
C GLU A 65 4.77 19.64 16.70
N GLU A 66 5.79 19.62 15.85
CA GLU A 66 7.00 20.43 16.03
C GLU A 66 6.73 21.94 16.05
N LYS A 67 5.69 22.39 15.32
CA LYS A 67 5.36 23.82 15.18
C LYS A 67 4.36 24.32 16.23
N TYR A 68 3.36 23.51 16.56
CA TYR A 68 2.23 23.89 17.41
C TYR A 68 2.24 23.21 18.78
N GLY A 69 3.11 22.22 18.99
CA GLY A 69 3.14 21.40 20.20
C GLY A 69 2.17 20.22 20.14
N ASP A 70 1.86 19.67 21.30
CA ASP A 70 1.11 18.40 21.42
C ASP A 70 -0.39 18.54 21.11
N ASN A 71 -0.88 19.76 20.87
CA ASN A 71 -2.26 20.04 20.50
C ASN A 71 -2.36 21.29 19.61
N ILE A 72 -3.37 21.33 18.74
CA ILE A 72 -3.67 22.48 17.87
C ILE A 72 -5.01 23.06 18.29
N ASN A 73 -4.99 24.19 18.99
CA ASN A 73 -6.23 24.80 19.48
C ASN A 73 -7.04 25.45 18.33
N ALA A 74 -8.34 25.66 18.55
CA ALA A 74 -9.24 26.15 17.49
C ALA A 74 -8.86 27.52 16.90
N PHE A 75 -8.14 28.36 17.64
CA PHE A 75 -7.64 29.65 17.13
C PHE A 75 -6.39 29.49 16.25
N GLU A 76 -5.65 28.39 16.41
CA GLU A 76 -4.48 28.05 15.60
C GLU A 76 -4.86 27.39 14.27
N TRP A 77 -6.09 26.90 14.13
CA TRP A 77 -6.55 26.19 12.93
C TRP A 77 -6.26 26.92 11.62
N PRO A 78 -6.57 28.22 11.46
CA PRO A 78 -6.27 28.92 10.19
C PRO A 78 -4.76 28.92 9.85
N PHE A 79 -3.90 29.04 10.87
CA PHE A 79 -2.45 29.01 10.69
C PHE A 79 -1.93 27.59 10.42
N ALA A 80 -2.51 26.58 11.07
CA ALA A 80 -2.19 25.19 10.83
C ALA A 80 -2.57 24.76 9.41
N LEU A 81 -3.73 25.20 8.90
CA LEU A 81 -4.14 24.99 7.51
C LEU A 81 -3.17 25.64 6.51
N ASN A 82 -2.74 26.88 6.78
CA ASN A 82 -1.70 27.52 5.96
C ASN A 82 -0.38 26.74 5.99
N THR A 83 -0.01 26.19 7.15
CA THR A 83 1.18 25.34 7.28
C THR A 83 1.04 24.05 6.49
N ILE A 84 -0.14 23.40 6.50
CA ILE A 84 -0.41 22.21 5.69
C ILE A 84 -0.20 22.51 4.21
N VAL A 85 -0.74 23.62 3.70
CA VAL A 85 -0.56 24.02 2.30
C VAL A 85 0.91 24.24 1.97
N GLN A 86 1.65 24.97 2.81
CA GLN A 86 3.09 25.18 2.64
C GLN A 86 3.88 23.86 2.61
N LEU A 87 3.54 22.92 3.50
CA LEU A 87 4.22 21.63 3.53
C LEU A 87 3.89 20.76 2.32
N ILE A 88 2.68 20.86 1.75
CA ILE A 88 2.34 20.19 0.50
C ILE A 88 3.14 20.78 -0.67
N ASP A 89 3.24 22.12 -0.72
CA ASP A 89 4.04 22.86 -1.70
C ASP A 89 5.53 22.47 -1.63
N ASP A 90 6.11 22.42 -0.43
CA ASP A 90 7.50 22.00 -0.22
C ASP A 90 7.78 20.58 -0.76
N VAL A 91 6.83 19.66 -0.59
CA VAL A 91 6.93 18.28 -1.09
C VAL A 91 6.80 18.25 -2.62
N GLU A 92 5.88 19.02 -3.18
CA GLU A 92 5.73 19.22 -4.62
C GLU A 92 7.03 19.74 -5.24
N ASP A 93 7.52 20.88 -4.76
CA ASP A 93 8.78 21.50 -5.16
C ASP A 93 9.94 20.49 -5.09
N TYR A 94 10.06 19.74 -3.99
CA TYR A 94 11.13 18.76 -3.82
C TYR A 94 11.13 17.69 -4.91
N TRP A 95 9.97 17.11 -5.22
CA TRP A 95 9.84 15.99 -6.16
C TRP A 95 9.72 16.42 -7.63
N GLU A 96 9.28 17.65 -7.89
CA GLU A 96 9.13 18.14 -9.27
C GLU A 96 10.34 18.94 -9.75
N ARG A 97 10.95 19.76 -8.88
CA ARG A 97 11.95 20.76 -9.25
C ARG A 97 13.24 20.70 -8.41
N GLY A 98 13.16 20.08 -7.23
CA GLY A 98 14.24 19.97 -6.25
C GLY A 98 15.07 18.68 -6.39
N LYS A 99 15.70 18.29 -5.28
CA LYS A 99 16.61 17.12 -5.27
C LYS A 99 15.89 15.82 -5.61
N GLY A 100 14.61 15.70 -5.29
CA GLY A 100 13.78 14.55 -5.63
C GLY A 100 13.55 14.38 -7.13
N SER A 101 13.69 15.45 -7.92
CA SER A 101 13.53 15.41 -9.38
C SER A 101 14.83 15.14 -10.14
N LEU A 102 15.98 15.04 -9.47
CA LEU A 102 17.26 14.76 -10.13
C LEU A 102 17.46 13.26 -10.39
N PRO A 103 18.15 12.87 -11.49
CA PRO A 103 18.57 11.50 -11.70
C PRO A 103 19.43 10.98 -10.54
N ALA A 104 19.30 9.70 -10.22
CA ALA A 104 20.12 8.99 -9.24
C ALA A 104 21.15 8.09 -9.94
N LYS A 105 21.95 7.38 -9.15
CA LYS A 105 22.92 6.41 -9.66
C LYS A 105 22.22 5.32 -10.47
N ASP A 106 22.82 4.92 -11.60
CA ASP A 106 22.34 3.79 -12.39
C ASP A 106 22.39 2.51 -11.55
N THR A 107 21.20 2.03 -11.20
CA THR A 107 21.00 0.93 -10.26
C THR A 107 19.85 0.05 -10.78
N LEU A 108 20.05 -1.26 -10.74
CA LEU A 108 18.97 -2.23 -10.82
C LEU A 108 18.52 -2.55 -9.39
N TYR A 109 17.40 -1.97 -8.94
CA TYR A 109 16.92 -2.22 -7.59
C TYR A 109 16.43 -3.66 -7.43
N HIS A 110 16.62 -4.26 -6.26
CA HIS A 110 16.05 -5.57 -5.94
C HIS A 110 14.58 -5.49 -5.53
N ASN A 111 14.16 -4.40 -4.89
CA ASN A 111 12.73 -4.08 -4.73
C ASN A 111 12.27 -3.23 -5.92
N LEU A 112 11.57 -3.87 -6.85
CA LEU A 112 11.08 -3.26 -8.10
C LEU A 112 9.67 -2.71 -7.97
N ALA A 113 9.06 -2.83 -6.78
CA ALA A 113 7.67 -2.50 -6.58
C ALA A 113 7.36 -1.01 -6.82
N VAL A 114 6.17 -0.74 -7.35
CA VAL A 114 5.67 0.61 -7.62
C VAL A 114 4.21 0.67 -7.18
N TRP A 115 3.91 1.58 -6.25
CA TRP A 115 2.54 1.76 -5.76
C TRP A 115 1.55 2.05 -6.89
N GLY A 116 0.29 1.62 -6.72
CA GLY A 116 -0.77 1.78 -7.71
C GLY A 116 -0.78 0.77 -8.87
N PHE A 117 0.27 -0.03 -9.05
CA PHE A 117 0.34 -1.02 -10.12
C PHE A 117 -0.74 -2.11 -9.96
N LYS A 118 -1.45 -2.38 -11.06
CA LYS A 118 -2.29 -3.57 -11.28
C LYS A 118 -1.42 -4.70 -11.83
N VAL A 119 -2.01 -5.88 -12.04
CA VAL A 119 -1.31 -7.06 -12.60
C VAL A 119 -0.56 -6.74 -13.90
N ALA A 120 -1.21 -6.10 -14.88
CA ALA A 120 -0.57 -5.83 -16.17
C ALA A 120 0.50 -4.74 -16.15
N ASP A 121 0.42 -3.81 -15.20
CA ASP A 121 1.35 -2.68 -15.14
C ASP A 121 2.80 -3.14 -14.94
N ALA A 122 3.00 -4.30 -14.32
CA ALA A 122 4.32 -4.92 -14.14
C ALA A 122 5.07 -5.23 -15.46
N TYR A 123 4.32 -5.47 -16.55
CA TYR A 123 4.87 -5.75 -17.88
C TYR A 123 4.49 -4.72 -18.95
N GLU A 124 3.53 -3.82 -18.69
CA GLU A 124 3.11 -2.77 -19.63
C GLU A 124 3.71 -1.39 -19.31
N ILE A 125 3.75 -0.99 -18.03
CA ILE A 125 4.31 0.31 -17.65
C ILE A 125 5.82 0.24 -17.69
N ASN A 126 6.41 1.12 -18.51
CA ASN A 126 7.85 1.26 -18.66
C ASN A 126 8.36 2.65 -18.24
N ALA A 127 9.67 2.78 -18.08
CA ALA A 127 10.31 4.03 -17.70
C ALA A 127 10.03 5.20 -18.66
N GLY A 128 9.88 4.96 -19.96
CA GLY A 128 9.57 5.99 -20.96
C GLY A 128 8.18 6.60 -20.76
N MET A 129 7.19 5.82 -20.30
CA MET A 129 5.90 6.38 -19.89
C MET A 129 6.05 7.33 -18.70
N GLY A 130 6.92 6.98 -17.75
CA GLY A 130 7.27 7.84 -16.62
C GLY A 130 7.95 9.13 -17.06
N GLU A 131 8.89 9.05 -18.00
CA GLU A 131 9.55 10.22 -18.59
C GLU A 131 8.55 11.18 -19.23
N ILE A 132 7.63 10.67 -20.06
CA ILE A 132 6.61 11.48 -20.74
C ILE A 132 5.69 12.17 -19.71
N ALA A 133 5.28 11.43 -18.68
CA ALA A 133 4.36 11.95 -17.66
C ALA A 133 4.94 13.16 -16.90
N ILE A 134 6.26 13.16 -16.66
CA ILE A 134 6.91 14.21 -15.88
C ILE A 134 7.38 15.41 -16.72
N GLN A 135 7.11 15.44 -18.03
CA GLN A 135 7.49 16.57 -18.89
C GLN A 135 6.53 17.76 -18.83
N ASN A 136 5.27 17.55 -18.43
CA ASN A 136 4.20 18.57 -18.45
C ASN A 136 3.81 19.05 -17.05
N THR A 137 4.79 19.31 -16.20
CA THR A 137 4.54 19.70 -14.80
C THR A 137 4.11 21.15 -14.74
N LYS A 138 2.94 21.38 -14.14
CA LYS A 138 2.46 22.73 -13.82
C LYS A 138 2.58 22.90 -12.31
N ASP A 139 3.27 23.96 -11.91
CA ASP A 139 3.37 24.37 -10.52
C ASP A 139 1.96 24.55 -9.93
N ASN A 140 1.67 23.77 -8.87
CA ASN A 140 0.37 23.72 -8.22
C ASN A 140 0.58 23.61 -6.71
N TRP A 141 0.95 24.73 -6.08
CA TRP A 141 1.16 24.91 -4.63
C TRP A 141 0.06 24.44 -3.66
N PHE A 142 -1.08 23.95 -4.16
CA PHE A 142 -2.15 23.35 -3.36
C PHE A 142 -2.33 21.84 -3.57
N ARG A 143 -1.52 21.22 -4.43
CA ARG A 143 -1.67 19.82 -4.83
C ARG A 143 -0.37 19.06 -4.53
N PRO A 144 -0.47 17.76 -4.20
CA PRO A 144 0.70 16.90 -4.17
C PRO A 144 1.38 16.86 -5.55
N PRO A 145 2.61 16.32 -5.65
CA PRO A 145 3.30 16.16 -6.91
C PRO A 145 2.41 15.55 -8.00
N SER A 146 2.42 16.13 -9.19
CA SER A 146 1.73 15.65 -10.39
C SER A 146 2.24 14.29 -10.83
N GLU A 147 1.38 13.44 -11.38
CA GLU A 147 1.72 12.08 -11.85
C GLU A 147 2.61 11.28 -10.87
N PRO A 148 2.31 11.28 -9.55
CA PRO A 148 3.27 10.84 -8.54
C PRO A 148 3.59 9.34 -8.64
N MET A 149 2.64 8.55 -9.15
CA MET A 149 2.84 7.13 -9.45
C MET A 149 3.85 6.93 -10.58
N LEU A 150 3.73 7.68 -11.68
CA LEU A 150 4.63 7.56 -12.83
C LEU A 150 6.01 8.18 -12.56
N ARG A 151 6.09 9.22 -11.70
CA ARG A 151 7.37 9.68 -11.11
C ARG A 151 8.07 8.58 -10.34
N THR A 152 7.31 7.88 -9.49
CA THR A 152 7.81 6.73 -8.73
C THR A 152 8.30 5.65 -9.68
N ALA A 153 7.48 5.27 -10.67
CA ALA A 153 7.84 4.29 -11.69
C ALA A 153 9.15 4.67 -12.39
N TYR A 154 9.32 5.92 -12.82
CA TYR A 154 10.56 6.35 -13.49
C TYR A 154 11.78 6.22 -12.57
N ARG A 155 11.66 6.65 -11.31
CA ARG A 155 12.74 6.57 -10.31
C ARG A 155 13.12 5.13 -9.95
N VAL A 156 12.16 4.20 -9.96
CA VAL A 156 12.40 2.77 -9.72
C VAL A 156 12.96 2.09 -10.98
N LEU A 157 12.33 2.32 -12.12
CA LEU A 157 12.60 1.56 -13.34
C LEU A 157 13.84 2.05 -14.11
N ASN A 158 14.17 3.34 -14.02
CA ASN A 158 15.32 3.95 -14.69
C ASN A 158 15.85 5.15 -13.89
N PRO A 159 16.44 4.93 -12.70
CA PRO A 159 16.88 6.01 -11.79
C PRO A 159 17.86 7.00 -12.44
N ALA A 160 18.72 6.52 -13.35
CA ALA A 160 19.72 7.33 -14.04
C ALA A 160 19.22 7.99 -15.33
N ARG A 161 17.97 7.74 -15.74
CA ARG A 161 17.36 8.30 -16.96
C ARG A 161 18.11 7.93 -18.24
N LEU A 162 18.60 6.70 -18.32
CA LEU A 162 19.34 6.20 -19.48
C LEU A 162 18.38 5.88 -20.63
N HIS A 163 18.71 6.31 -21.85
CA HIS A 163 17.83 6.17 -23.02
C HIS A 163 17.53 4.69 -23.34
N GLU A 164 18.55 3.83 -23.24
CA GLU A 164 18.47 2.39 -23.45
C GLU A 164 17.61 1.65 -22.41
N ARG A 165 17.31 2.30 -21.27
CA ARG A 165 16.47 1.78 -20.20
C ARG A 165 15.03 2.31 -20.25
N MET A 166 14.67 3.18 -21.20
CA MET A 166 13.27 3.64 -21.35
C MET A 166 12.25 2.52 -21.54
N PRO A 167 12.55 1.41 -22.24
CA PRO A 167 11.64 0.28 -22.35
C PRO A 167 11.55 -0.60 -21.09
N ASP A 168 12.33 -0.34 -20.04
CA ASP A 168 12.40 -1.18 -18.84
C ASP A 168 11.08 -1.14 -18.06
N THR A 169 10.59 -2.32 -17.70
CA THR A 169 9.44 -2.61 -16.83
C THR A 169 9.93 -3.38 -15.60
N GLN A 170 9.07 -3.67 -14.62
CA GLN A 170 9.46 -4.51 -13.48
C GLN A 170 9.98 -5.88 -13.96
N ILE A 171 9.27 -6.51 -14.89
CA ILE A 171 9.68 -7.80 -15.49
C ILE A 171 11.04 -7.70 -16.20
N LYS A 172 11.26 -6.67 -17.01
CA LYS A 172 12.53 -6.53 -17.75
C LYS A 172 13.70 -6.29 -16.82
N ILE A 173 13.52 -5.50 -15.76
CA ILE A 173 14.59 -5.27 -14.79
C ILE A 173 14.92 -6.54 -14.03
N ALA A 174 13.93 -7.35 -13.65
CA ALA A 174 14.20 -8.65 -13.03
C ALA A 174 15.02 -9.57 -13.97
N LYS A 175 14.74 -9.57 -15.28
CA LYS A 175 15.56 -10.30 -16.27
C LYS A 175 17.00 -9.76 -16.33
N ARG A 176 17.17 -8.43 -16.35
CA ARG A 176 18.50 -7.79 -16.31
C ARG A 176 19.27 -8.10 -15.03
N ILE A 177 18.60 -8.11 -13.87
CA ILE A 177 19.23 -8.50 -12.59
C ILE A 177 19.74 -9.93 -12.66
N LYS A 178 18.97 -10.85 -13.24
CA LYS A 178 19.45 -12.21 -13.45
C LYS A 178 20.66 -12.27 -14.39
N GLU A 179 20.68 -11.47 -15.46
CA GLU A 179 21.82 -11.38 -16.37
C GLU A 179 23.08 -10.82 -15.69
N GLU A 180 22.93 -9.76 -14.88
CA GLU A 180 24.01 -9.09 -14.15
C GLU A 180 24.53 -9.95 -12.98
N ASP A 181 23.63 -10.50 -12.16
CA ASP A 181 23.96 -11.20 -10.92
C ASP A 181 24.08 -12.72 -11.12
N GLY A 182 23.81 -13.23 -12.32
CA GLY A 182 23.87 -14.64 -12.73
C GLY A 182 22.64 -15.49 -12.35
N GLU A 183 22.09 -15.29 -11.15
CA GLU A 183 20.90 -15.99 -10.66
C GLU A 183 20.10 -15.11 -9.69
N ILE A 184 18.78 -15.25 -9.71
CA ILE A 184 17.86 -14.78 -8.67
C ILE A 184 17.47 -15.99 -7.82
N GLU A 185 17.93 -16.05 -6.57
CA GLU A 185 17.67 -17.19 -5.68
C GLU A 185 16.21 -17.23 -5.23
N ASN A 186 15.65 -16.08 -4.86
CA ASN A 186 14.26 -15.94 -4.43
C ASN A 186 13.61 -14.76 -5.16
N LEU A 187 12.49 -15.00 -5.82
CA LEU A 187 11.65 -13.98 -6.45
C LEU A 187 10.31 -13.92 -5.73
N ILE A 188 9.96 -12.75 -5.18
CA ILE A 188 8.61 -12.47 -4.67
C ILE A 188 7.82 -11.72 -5.73
N VAL A 189 6.59 -12.13 -5.98
CA VAL A 189 5.65 -11.39 -6.84
C VAL A 189 4.30 -11.25 -6.14
N TRP A 190 3.87 -10.01 -5.86
CA TRP A 190 2.59 -9.75 -5.23
C TRP A 190 1.89 -8.54 -5.85
N LEU A 191 0.85 -8.83 -6.64
CA LEU A 191 0.04 -7.89 -7.42
C LEU A 191 -1.40 -8.37 -7.43
N GLY A 192 -2.33 -7.44 -7.63
CA GLY A 192 -3.75 -7.74 -7.88
C GLY A 192 -4.72 -6.99 -6.97
N ALA A 193 -4.27 -6.45 -5.85
CA ALA A 193 -5.12 -5.64 -4.97
C ALA A 193 -5.68 -4.42 -5.72
N ASN A 194 -4.88 -3.72 -6.52
CA ASN A 194 -5.32 -2.56 -7.31
C ASN A 194 -6.35 -2.89 -8.41
N ASN A 195 -6.58 -4.17 -8.74
CA ASN A 195 -7.66 -4.58 -9.65
C ASN A 195 -9.05 -4.52 -8.98
N CYS A 196 -9.13 -4.38 -7.66
CA CYS A 196 -10.40 -4.31 -6.93
C CYS A 196 -10.45 -3.26 -5.80
N LEU A 197 -9.30 -2.72 -5.36
CA LEU A 197 -9.20 -1.78 -4.23
C LEU A 197 -10.05 -0.52 -4.40
N ASN A 198 -10.21 -0.04 -5.64
CA ASN A 198 -11.02 1.14 -5.92
C ASN A 198 -12.50 0.96 -5.57
N THR A 199 -12.99 -0.27 -5.40
CA THR A 199 -14.37 -0.51 -4.94
C THR A 199 -14.65 0.08 -3.57
N VAL A 200 -13.69 -0.04 -2.65
CA VAL A 200 -13.81 0.44 -1.27
C VAL A 200 -13.23 1.83 -1.06
N VAL A 201 -12.24 2.23 -1.87
CA VAL A 201 -11.66 3.58 -1.82
C VAL A 201 -12.59 4.61 -2.45
N ARG A 202 -13.19 4.28 -3.60
CA ARG A 202 -14.16 5.16 -4.29
C ARG A 202 -15.61 4.90 -3.86
N LEU A 203 -15.84 3.89 -3.00
CA LEU A 203 -17.16 3.45 -2.53
C LEU A 203 -18.14 3.27 -3.70
N ARG A 204 -17.69 2.56 -4.73
CA ARG A 204 -18.41 2.33 -5.99
C ARG A 204 -18.00 1.00 -6.59
N VAL A 205 -18.96 0.13 -6.87
CA VAL A 205 -18.72 -1.10 -7.63
C VAL A 205 -19.11 -0.89 -9.10
N GLU A 206 -18.12 -0.92 -9.98
CA GLU A 206 -18.28 -0.90 -11.42
C GLU A 206 -17.40 -1.99 -12.00
N GLU A 207 -18.02 -2.98 -12.64
CA GLU A 207 -17.34 -4.16 -13.16
C GLU A 207 -16.79 -3.95 -14.56
N SER A 208 -15.67 -4.62 -14.88
CA SER A 208 -15.21 -4.75 -16.26
C SER A 208 -16.11 -5.71 -17.06
N GLY A 209 -15.90 -5.78 -18.37
CA GLY A 209 -16.29 -6.96 -19.14
C GLY A 209 -15.33 -8.13 -18.91
N ASP A 210 -15.43 -9.15 -19.77
CA ASP A 210 -14.49 -10.28 -19.79
C ASP A 210 -13.12 -9.93 -20.40
N GLU A 211 -13.02 -8.81 -21.10
CA GLU A 211 -11.74 -8.27 -21.55
C GLU A 211 -11.13 -7.36 -20.47
N PRO A 212 -9.80 -7.42 -20.26
CA PRO A 212 -9.08 -6.45 -19.46
C PRO A 212 -9.46 -5.02 -19.87
N PRO A 213 -9.96 -4.18 -18.94
CA PRO A 213 -10.21 -2.79 -19.26
C PRO A 213 -8.89 -2.06 -19.57
N ASP A 214 -9.00 -1.00 -20.39
CA ASP A 214 -7.87 -0.12 -20.67
C ASP A 214 -7.26 0.42 -19.36
N ARG A 215 -5.94 0.69 -19.38
CA ARG A 215 -5.20 1.20 -18.22
C ARG A 215 -5.86 2.42 -17.55
N ASN A 216 -6.39 3.33 -18.38
CA ASN A 216 -7.04 4.58 -17.96
C ASN A 216 -8.55 4.43 -17.67
N SER A 217 -9.07 3.21 -17.60
CA SER A 217 -10.48 2.95 -17.32
C SER A 217 -10.89 3.37 -15.90
N SER A 218 -12.14 3.84 -15.75
CA SER A 218 -12.74 4.19 -14.45
C SER A 218 -13.32 3.00 -13.69
N VAL A 219 -13.33 1.81 -14.30
CA VAL A 219 -13.79 0.55 -13.69
C VAL A 219 -13.08 0.31 -12.37
N THR A 220 -13.83 -0.13 -11.36
CA THR A 220 -13.30 -0.32 -10.00
C THR A 220 -13.13 -1.79 -9.61
N LEU A 221 -13.79 -2.71 -10.32
CA LEU A 221 -13.75 -4.15 -10.08
C LEU A 221 -13.52 -4.92 -11.37
N TRP A 222 -12.44 -5.69 -11.44
CA TRP A 222 -12.19 -6.56 -12.59
C TRP A 222 -13.04 -7.83 -12.51
N THR A 223 -13.55 -8.34 -13.61
CA THR A 223 -14.14 -9.69 -13.59
C THR A 223 -13.02 -10.73 -13.38
N PRO A 224 -13.31 -11.91 -12.81
CA PRO A 224 -12.35 -13.01 -12.73
C PRO A 224 -11.77 -13.39 -14.09
N THR A 225 -12.57 -13.35 -15.16
CA THR A 225 -12.12 -13.59 -16.54
C THR A 225 -11.08 -12.56 -16.99
N ALA A 226 -11.35 -11.27 -16.80
CA ALA A 226 -10.43 -10.20 -17.19
C ALA A 226 -9.13 -10.25 -16.36
N PHE A 227 -9.23 -10.49 -15.05
CA PHE A 227 -8.08 -10.68 -14.18
C PHE A 227 -7.22 -11.86 -14.65
N LYS A 228 -7.86 -13.00 -14.94
CA LYS A 228 -7.17 -14.21 -15.39
C LYS A 228 -6.32 -13.95 -16.64
N LYS A 229 -6.87 -13.25 -17.63
CA LYS A 229 -6.14 -12.95 -18.88
C LYS A 229 -4.84 -12.18 -18.64
N GLN A 230 -4.85 -11.19 -17.75
CA GLN A 230 -3.63 -10.46 -17.41
C GLN A 230 -2.69 -11.31 -16.56
N TYR A 231 -3.23 -12.10 -15.64
CA TYR A 231 -2.42 -12.95 -14.77
C TYR A 231 -1.78 -14.11 -15.54
N ASP A 232 -2.42 -14.65 -16.58
CA ASP A 232 -1.84 -15.65 -17.49
C ASP A 232 -0.57 -15.09 -18.16
N VAL A 233 -0.60 -13.83 -18.62
CA VAL A 233 0.56 -13.13 -19.21
C VAL A 233 1.64 -12.89 -18.16
N LEU A 234 1.26 -12.33 -17.00
CA LEU A 234 2.19 -12.11 -15.89
C LEU A 234 2.89 -13.43 -15.50
N ALA A 235 2.14 -14.52 -15.39
CA ALA A 235 2.67 -15.81 -14.97
C ALA A 235 3.70 -16.37 -15.97
N ALA A 236 3.44 -16.21 -17.28
CA ALA A 236 4.39 -16.57 -18.32
C ALA A 236 5.67 -15.72 -18.24
N GLU A 237 5.53 -14.42 -18.00
CA GLU A 237 6.66 -13.50 -17.83
C GLU A 237 7.51 -13.82 -16.59
N ILE A 238 6.88 -14.15 -15.46
CA ILE A 238 7.56 -14.59 -14.24
C ILE A 238 8.34 -15.88 -14.51
N GLN A 239 7.71 -16.87 -15.15
CA GLN A 239 8.38 -18.13 -15.50
C GLN A 239 9.61 -17.88 -16.39
N ALA A 240 9.51 -16.94 -17.34
CA ALA A 240 10.60 -16.58 -18.23
C ALA A 240 11.77 -15.87 -17.53
N ILE A 241 11.57 -15.26 -16.37
CA ILE A 241 12.69 -14.76 -15.53
C ILE A 241 13.56 -15.95 -15.14
N GLY A 242 12.97 -17.08 -14.75
CA GLY A 242 13.69 -18.28 -14.33
C GLY A 242 14.50 -18.07 -13.05
N ALA A 243 13.87 -17.51 -12.02
CA ALA A 243 14.38 -17.52 -10.65
C ALA A 243 14.35 -18.94 -10.07
N LYS A 244 15.21 -19.23 -9.09
CA LYS A 244 15.30 -20.56 -8.48
C LYS A 244 14.08 -20.91 -7.64
N ASN A 245 13.64 -20.01 -6.77
CA ASN A 245 12.40 -20.11 -6.02
C ASN A 245 11.50 -18.91 -6.35
N VAL A 246 10.21 -19.16 -6.60
CA VAL A 246 9.20 -18.12 -6.84
C VAL A 246 8.14 -18.19 -5.74
N TYR A 247 7.89 -17.05 -5.13
CA TYR A 247 6.89 -16.85 -4.08
C TYR A 247 5.85 -15.86 -4.58
N VAL A 248 4.59 -16.27 -4.58
CA VAL A 248 3.45 -15.40 -4.88
C VAL A 248 2.60 -15.23 -3.63
N ALA A 249 1.73 -14.22 -3.61
CA ALA A 249 0.79 -14.03 -2.52
C ALA A 249 -0.61 -13.72 -3.01
N THR A 250 -1.58 -14.07 -2.17
CA THR A 250 -3.00 -13.87 -2.45
C THR A 250 -3.40 -12.41 -2.33
N VAL A 251 -4.40 -12.00 -3.09
CA VAL A 251 -5.04 -10.70 -2.96
C VAL A 251 -5.85 -10.69 -1.65
N PRO A 252 -5.59 -9.77 -0.72
CA PRO A 252 -6.34 -9.67 0.52
C PRO A 252 -7.76 -9.15 0.28
N HIS A 253 -8.72 -9.51 1.16
CA HIS A 253 -10.06 -8.93 1.11
C HIS A 253 -10.02 -7.42 1.39
N VAL A 254 -10.19 -6.61 0.33
CA VAL A 254 -10.12 -5.14 0.41
C VAL A 254 -11.26 -4.52 1.23
N THR A 255 -12.27 -5.31 1.61
CA THR A 255 -13.39 -4.88 2.47
C THR A 255 -13.08 -4.98 3.97
N ILE A 256 -11.87 -5.37 4.34
CA ILE A 256 -11.40 -5.49 5.74
C ILE A 256 -10.62 -4.24 6.23
N PRO A 257 -9.67 -3.68 5.44
CA PRO A 257 -8.92 -2.51 5.88
C PRO A 257 -9.81 -1.34 6.29
N PRO A 258 -9.41 -0.58 7.33
CA PRO A 258 -10.24 0.44 7.95
C PRO A 258 -10.54 1.67 7.10
N VAL A 259 -9.96 1.81 5.89
CA VAL A 259 -10.31 2.84 4.90
C VAL A 259 -11.82 2.89 4.64
N SER A 260 -12.45 1.72 4.66
CA SER A 260 -13.90 1.58 4.63
C SER A 260 -14.38 1.02 5.97
N ARG A 261 -15.46 1.60 6.47
CA ARG A 261 -16.07 1.26 7.75
C ARG A 261 -17.40 0.56 7.50
N GLY A 262 -17.49 -0.71 7.88
CA GLY A 262 -18.75 -1.44 7.92
C GLY A 262 -19.73 -0.84 8.94
N ILE A 263 -21.01 -0.73 8.62
CA ILE A 263 -22.07 -0.17 9.48
C ILE A 263 -23.32 -1.05 9.36
N MET A 264 -23.95 -1.36 10.51
CA MET A 264 -25.25 -2.02 10.54
C MET A 264 -26.38 -0.99 10.45
N LYS A 265 -27.47 -1.32 9.75
CA LYS A 265 -28.67 -0.46 9.64
C LYS A 265 -29.27 -0.12 11.00
N ASN A 266 -29.21 -1.06 11.94
CA ASN A 266 -29.65 -0.86 13.33
C ASN A 266 -28.62 -0.15 14.23
N ARG A 267 -27.47 0.25 13.68
CA ARG A 267 -26.35 0.89 14.39
C ARG A 267 -25.75 0.03 15.52
N GLY A 268 -25.98 -1.28 15.48
CA GLY A 268 -25.46 -2.26 16.42
C GLY A 268 -24.16 -2.92 15.93
N ARG A 269 -23.74 -3.95 16.67
CA ARG A 269 -22.62 -4.82 16.27
C ARG A 269 -23.06 -5.77 15.14
N LEU A 270 -22.08 -6.26 14.37
CA LEU A 270 -22.30 -7.32 13.38
C LEU A 270 -22.81 -8.59 14.09
N PRO A 271 -23.99 -9.13 13.73
CA PRO A 271 -24.52 -10.35 14.32
C PRO A 271 -23.62 -11.56 14.05
N GLN A 272 -23.47 -12.47 15.01
CA GLN A 272 -22.63 -13.68 14.90
C GLN A 272 -22.97 -14.58 13.71
N SER A 273 -24.19 -14.47 13.17
CA SER A 273 -24.65 -15.25 12.02
C SER A 273 -24.28 -14.64 10.65
N ARG A 274 -23.56 -13.50 10.62
CA ARG A 274 -23.27 -12.76 9.39
C ARG A 274 -21.80 -12.41 9.27
N LYS A 275 -21.25 -12.54 8.06
CA LYS A 275 -19.90 -12.06 7.71
C LYS A 275 -19.90 -10.59 7.28
N TYR A 276 -20.95 -10.07 6.65
CA TYR A 276 -20.94 -8.70 6.08
C TYR A 276 -21.86 -7.73 6.82
N PHE A 277 -21.39 -6.50 7.00
CA PHE A 277 -22.21 -5.36 7.45
C PHE A 277 -23.26 -4.98 6.40
N ASP A 278 -24.26 -4.19 6.77
CA ASP A 278 -25.28 -3.74 5.80
C ASP A 278 -24.73 -2.70 4.81
N TYR A 279 -23.81 -1.86 5.27
CA TYR A 279 -23.17 -0.79 4.49
C TYR A 279 -21.67 -0.73 4.78
N TYR A 280 -20.88 -0.28 3.82
CA TYR A 280 -19.48 0.11 4.00
C TYR A 280 -19.32 1.53 3.49
N THR A 281 -18.84 2.44 4.34
CA THR A 281 -18.71 3.87 4.04
C THR A 281 -17.32 4.40 4.45
N ALA A 282 -17.05 5.68 4.25
CA ALA A 282 -15.74 6.25 4.57
C ALA A 282 -15.41 6.15 6.07
N PHE A 283 -14.14 5.88 6.39
CA PHE A 283 -13.67 5.63 7.76
C PHE A 283 -14.00 6.73 8.79
N TYR A 284 -14.08 7.99 8.34
CA TYR A 284 -14.36 9.15 9.19
C TYR A 284 -15.85 9.35 9.52
N ILE A 285 -16.74 8.59 8.88
CA ILE A 285 -18.19 8.61 9.13
C ILE A 285 -18.50 7.62 10.27
N ARG A 286 -19.06 8.14 11.37
CA ARG A 286 -19.37 7.33 12.55
C ARG A 286 -20.74 6.66 12.42
N ASP A 287 -20.92 5.52 13.09
CA ASP A 287 -22.16 4.72 13.05
C ASP A 287 -23.44 5.53 13.35
N LYS A 288 -23.34 6.52 14.24
CA LYS A 288 -24.48 7.40 14.61
C LYS A 288 -24.75 8.51 13.60
N GLU A 289 -23.74 8.88 12.81
CA GLU A 289 -23.77 10.00 11.85
C GLU A 289 -24.22 9.55 10.46
N PHE A 290 -23.99 8.27 10.12
CA PHE A 290 -24.29 7.73 8.79
C PHE A 290 -25.76 7.88 8.38
N ASP A 291 -25.96 8.42 7.19
CA ASP A 291 -27.24 8.58 6.49
C ASP A 291 -27.09 8.02 5.06
N PRO A 292 -27.67 6.85 4.74
CA PRO A 292 -27.55 6.24 3.41
C PRO A 292 -28.21 7.07 2.30
N ASN A 293 -28.95 8.14 2.61
CA ASN A 293 -29.47 9.03 1.57
C ASN A 293 -28.49 10.16 1.19
N LYS A 294 -27.37 10.29 1.92
CA LYS A 294 -26.42 11.41 1.76
C LYS A 294 -24.98 10.96 1.65
N ASP A 295 -24.60 9.97 2.44
CA ASP A 295 -23.23 9.50 2.53
C ASP A 295 -22.94 8.46 1.43
N PRO A 296 -21.76 8.48 0.80
CA PRO A 296 -21.36 7.44 -0.14
C PRO A 296 -21.17 6.10 0.58
N TYR A 297 -21.56 5.00 -0.05
CA TYR A 297 -21.37 3.66 0.48
C TYR A 297 -21.39 2.60 -0.64
N ILE A 298 -20.87 1.41 -0.33
CA ILE A 298 -21.27 0.16 -0.98
C ILE A 298 -22.09 -0.68 0.00
N THR A 299 -23.01 -1.47 -0.52
CA THR A 299 -23.87 -2.37 0.27
C THR A 299 -23.09 -3.59 0.77
N GLY A 300 -23.68 -4.29 1.74
CA GLY A 300 -23.16 -5.59 2.19
C GLY A 300 -23.08 -6.64 1.09
N GLU A 301 -24.05 -6.67 0.18
CA GLU A 301 -24.09 -7.58 -0.97
C GLU A 301 -22.99 -7.25 -1.98
N GLU A 302 -22.75 -5.96 -2.25
CA GLU A 302 -21.62 -5.52 -3.08
C GLU A 302 -20.26 -5.87 -2.45
N ALA A 303 -20.11 -5.69 -1.13
CA ALA A 303 -18.89 -6.10 -0.43
C ALA A 303 -18.67 -7.62 -0.49
N GLU A 304 -19.74 -8.41 -0.35
CA GLU A 304 -19.70 -9.87 -0.51
C GLU A 304 -19.32 -10.28 -1.94
N LYS A 305 -19.83 -9.59 -2.95
CA LYS A 305 -19.46 -9.80 -4.34
C LYS A 305 -17.97 -9.50 -4.60
N VAL A 306 -17.47 -8.38 -4.08
CA VAL A 306 -16.06 -7.99 -4.20
C VAL A 306 -15.15 -9.05 -3.58
N ASP A 307 -15.44 -9.49 -2.36
CA ASP A 307 -14.67 -10.55 -1.71
C ASP A 307 -14.81 -11.88 -2.49
N GLY A 308 -15.98 -12.17 -3.07
CA GLY A 308 -16.19 -13.30 -3.99
C GLY A 308 -15.24 -13.29 -5.19
N TYR A 309 -15.10 -12.15 -5.88
CA TYR A 309 -14.17 -12.02 -7.00
C TYR A 309 -12.71 -12.15 -6.56
N ILE A 310 -12.37 -11.62 -5.39
CA ILE A 310 -11.03 -11.81 -4.81
C ILE A 310 -10.75 -13.29 -4.54
N ASN A 311 -11.73 -14.07 -4.08
CA ASN A 311 -11.57 -15.52 -3.92
C ASN A 311 -11.30 -16.22 -5.26
N GLU A 312 -11.96 -15.80 -6.33
CA GLU A 312 -11.70 -16.32 -7.68
C GLU A 312 -10.31 -15.91 -8.21
N TYR A 313 -9.88 -14.66 -8.00
CA TYR A 313 -8.51 -14.22 -8.31
C TYR A 313 -7.48 -15.07 -7.56
N ASN A 314 -7.74 -15.33 -6.29
CA ASN A 314 -6.88 -16.13 -5.42
C ASN A 314 -6.81 -17.59 -5.85
N GLN A 315 -7.88 -18.14 -6.42
CA GLN A 315 -7.85 -19.46 -7.03
C GLN A 315 -6.98 -19.45 -8.30
N ILE A 316 -7.12 -18.46 -9.17
CA ILE A 316 -6.26 -18.29 -10.36
C ILE A 316 -4.77 -18.23 -9.97
N ILE A 317 -4.43 -17.46 -8.94
CA ILE A 317 -3.05 -17.35 -8.42
C ILE A 317 -2.53 -18.72 -7.95
N ARG A 318 -3.35 -19.49 -7.21
CA ARG A 318 -2.99 -20.83 -6.74
C ARG A 318 -2.82 -21.81 -7.89
N ASP A 319 -3.73 -21.82 -8.85
CA ASP A 319 -3.67 -22.74 -10.00
C ASP A 319 -2.36 -22.54 -10.78
N HIS A 320 -1.93 -21.30 -10.98
CA HIS A 320 -0.63 -21.02 -11.60
C HIS A 320 0.56 -21.41 -10.74
N ALA A 321 0.47 -21.20 -9.42
CA ALA A 321 1.53 -21.59 -8.51
C ALA A 321 1.71 -23.12 -8.49
N ASP A 322 0.61 -23.86 -8.42
CA ASP A 322 0.61 -25.33 -8.44
C ASP A 322 1.16 -25.87 -9.77
N ASP A 323 0.72 -25.32 -10.90
CA ASP A 323 1.20 -25.69 -12.25
C ASP A 323 2.72 -25.46 -12.43
N LYS A 324 3.26 -24.40 -11.80
CA LYS A 324 4.65 -23.98 -12.00
C LYS A 324 5.59 -24.32 -10.83
N GLY A 325 5.06 -24.97 -9.79
CA GLY A 325 5.82 -25.30 -8.59
C GLY A 325 6.26 -24.06 -7.78
N TRP A 326 5.47 -22.98 -7.81
CA TRP A 326 5.70 -21.79 -6.99
C TRP A 326 5.09 -21.96 -5.60
N HIS A 327 5.48 -21.10 -4.68
CA HIS A 327 5.00 -21.11 -3.30
C HIS A 327 4.02 -19.97 -3.06
N VAL A 328 2.93 -20.22 -2.34
CA VAL A 328 1.88 -19.23 -2.07
C VAL A 328 1.90 -18.80 -0.60
N MET A 329 2.02 -17.50 -0.34
CA MET A 329 1.72 -16.89 0.96
C MET A 329 0.26 -16.44 0.97
N ASP A 330 -0.55 -16.98 1.89
CA ASP A 330 -1.98 -16.68 1.94
C ASP A 330 -2.31 -15.40 2.72
N ALA A 331 -1.94 -14.25 2.14
CA ALA A 331 -2.18 -12.93 2.72
C ALA A 331 -3.68 -12.66 3.00
N CYS A 332 -4.57 -13.20 2.17
CA CYS A 332 -6.02 -13.11 2.36
C CYS A 332 -6.45 -13.77 3.67
N ALA A 333 -6.01 -15.00 3.93
CA ALA A 333 -6.30 -15.69 5.18
C ALA A 333 -5.68 -15.00 6.41
N VAL A 334 -4.46 -14.46 6.25
CA VAL A 334 -3.80 -13.67 7.30
C VAL A 334 -4.62 -12.43 7.65
N LEU A 335 -5.06 -11.65 6.66
CA LEU A 335 -5.89 -10.47 6.92
C LEU A 335 -7.26 -10.83 7.50
N ASP A 336 -7.90 -11.89 7.00
CA ASP A 336 -9.19 -12.39 7.52
C ASP A 336 -9.07 -12.76 9.00
N SER A 337 -8.00 -13.45 9.41
CA SER A 337 -7.79 -13.85 10.81
C SER A 337 -7.48 -12.67 11.73
N LEU A 338 -6.86 -11.59 11.22
CA LEU A 338 -6.63 -10.34 11.96
C LEU A 338 -7.91 -9.48 12.12
N ALA A 339 -8.97 -9.77 11.37
CA ALA A 339 -10.11 -8.87 11.20
C ALA A 339 -11.01 -8.74 12.44
N VAL A 340 -10.71 -7.75 13.30
CA VAL A 340 -11.44 -7.55 14.57
C VAL A 340 -12.95 -7.40 14.39
N ARG A 341 -13.41 -6.51 13.51
CA ARG A 341 -14.84 -6.21 13.37
C ARG A 341 -15.60 -7.30 12.62
N ARG A 342 -14.90 -7.95 11.68
CA ARG A 342 -15.42 -9.04 10.85
C ARG A 342 -15.57 -10.33 11.66
N ASN A 343 -14.67 -10.54 12.62
CA ASN A 343 -14.66 -11.68 13.53
C ASN A 343 -15.29 -11.33 14.90
N HIS A 344 -16.27 -10.41 14.91
CA HIS A 344 -17.09 -10.07 16.08
C HIS A 344 -16.32 -9.66 17.36
N GLY A 345 -15.11 -9.13 17.21
CA GLY A 345 -14.23 -8.73 18.30
C GLY A 345 -13.22 -9.79 18.73
N ASP A 346 -13.18 -10.94 18.06
CA ASP A 346 -12.36 -12.10 18.41
C ASP A 346 -11.51 -12.55 17.20
N PRO A 347 -10.47 -11.77 16.84
CA PRO A 347 -9.54 -12.17 15.77
C PRO A 347 -8.78 -13.44 16.17
N SER A 348 -8.55 -14.34 15.21
CA SER A 348 -7.90 -15.64 15.46
C SER A 348 -6.40 -15.64 15.20
N TYR A 349 -5.86 -14.60 14.55
CA TYR A 349 -4.42 -14.47 14.35
C TYR A 349 -3.72 -14.19 15.69
N VAL A 350 -2.77 -15.05 16.07
CA VAL A 350 -1.99 -14.87 17.30
C VAL A 350 -0.82 -13.95 17.00
N LEU A 351 -0.91 -12.71 17.50
CA LEU A 351 0.15 -11.72 17.34
C LEU A 351 1.38 -12.06 18.21
N PRO A 352 2.60 -11.81 17.71
CA PRO A 352 3.82 -11.87 18.53
C PRO A 352 3.74 -10.95 19.74
N ASP A 353 4.36 -11.37 20.86
CA ASP A 353 4.30 -10.65 22.14
C ASP A 353 4.65 -9.15 22.04
N ALA A 354 5.65 -8.80 21.22
CA ALA A 354 6.10 -7.43 21.05
C ALA A 354 5.03 -6.49 20.44
N ILE A 355 4.02 -7.04 19.75
CA ILE A 355 2.97 -6.29 19.04
C ILE A 355 1.56 -6.78 19.37
N ASN A 356 1.39 -7.54 20.45
CA ASN A 356 0.10 -8.18 20.80
C ASN A 356 -0.99 -7.19 21.27
N ASP A 357 -0.62 -5.95 21.56
CA ASP A 357 -1.51 -4.83 21.89
C ASP A 357 -2.06 -4.11 20.64
N LEU A 358 -1.50 -4.38 19.45
CA LEU A 358 -1.90 -3.75 18.20
C LEU A 358 -3.06 -4.51 17.52
N ASN A 359 -3.75 -3.86 16.59
CA ASN A 359 -4.76 -4.50 15.75
C ASN A 359 -4.94 -3.74 14.42
N ILE A 360 -5.85 -4.22 13.56
CA ILE A 360 -6.09 -3.61 12.24
C ILE A 360 -7.20 -2.55 12.21
N ARG A 361 -7.70 -2.08 13.36
CA ARG A 361 -8.63 -0.94 13.37
C ARG A 361 -7.90 0.33 12.92
N PHE A 362 -8.66 1.38 12.59
CA PHE A 362 -8.06 2.68 12.32
C PHE A 362 -7.21 3.13 13.52
N PHE A 363 -6.07 3.75 13.23
CA PHE A 363 -5.12 4.17 14.25
C PHE A 363 -5.71 5.27 15.13
N GLU A 364 -5.77 5.02 16.44
CA GLU A 364 -6.25 5.98 17.43
C GLU A 364 -5.29 6.01 18.61
N ILE A 365 -5.04 7.19 19.14
CA ILE A 365 -4.23 7.40 20.35
C ILE A 365 -5.07 8.06 21.46
N GLU A 366 -4.64 7.85 22.70
CA GLU A 366 -5.10 8.64 23.84
C GLU A 366 -4.34 9.97 23.89
N SER A 367 -4.83 10.94 24.66
CA SER A 367 -4.20 12.26 24.81
C SER A 367 -2.79 12.24 25.44
N ASN A 368 -2.38 11.10 26.00
CA ASN A 368 -1.03 10.86 26.54
C ASN A 368 -0.10 10.16 25.53
N GLY A 369 -0.55 9.95 24.29
CA GLY A 369 0.20 9.25 23.22
C GLY A 369 0.12 7.73 23.26
N LYS A 370 -0.59 7.12 24.21
CA LYS A 370 -0.79 5.68 24.23
C LYS A 370 -1.70 5.24 23.08
N ILE A 371 -1.32 4.17 22.38
CA ILE A 371 -2.17 3.58 21.35
C ILE A 371 -3.45 3.04 21.99
N LYS A 372 -4.59 3.48 21.48
CA LYS A 372 -5.93 3.08 21.91
C LYS A 372 -6.52 2.00 21.01
N ASN A 373 -6.34 2.12 19.69
CA ASN A 373 -6.75 1.14 18.69
C ASN A 373 -5.78 1.17 17.50
N GLY A 374 -5.79 0.10 16.70
CA GLY A 374 -5.04 0.03 15.46
C GLY A 374 -3.56 -0.28 15.66
N GLY A 375 -2.74 0.23 14.75
CA GLY A 375 -1.28 0.12 14.80
C GLY A 375 -0.68 -0.95 13.89
N LEU A 376 -1.50 -1.81 13.27
CA LEU A 376 -1.05 -2.70 12.19
C LEU A 376 -1.35 -2.13 10.79
N ILE A 377 -2.31 -1.21 10.68
CA ILE A 377 -2.62 -0.45 9.46
C ILE A 377 -2.28 1.02 9.72
N SER A 378 -1.64 1.64 8.74
CA SER A 378 -1.15 3.02 8.77
C SER A 378 -2.27 4.06 8.59
N LEU A 379 -1.90 5.34 8.57
CA LEU A 379 -2.84 6.47 8.62
C LEU A 379 -3.72 6.62 7.37
N ASP A 380 -3.42 5.91 6.29
CA ASP A 380 -4.28 5.86 5.09
C ASP A 380 -5.42 4.85 5.19
N GLY A 381 -5.41 4.00 6.22
CA GLY A 381 -6.42 2.98 6.46
C GLY A 381 -6.39 1.81 5.47
N VAL A 382 -5.41 1.73 4.58
CA VAL A 382 -5.23 0.66 3.59
C VAL A 382 -3.96 -0.13 3.89
N HIS A 383 -2.83 0.55 3.97
CA HIS A 383 -1.52 -0.08 3.95
C HIS A 383 -1.01 -0.37 5.37
N PRO A 384 -0.24 -1.47 5.55
CA PRO A 384 0.35 -1.79 6.84
C PRO A 384 1.26 -0.68 7.39
N THR A 385 1.38 -0.63 8.71
CA THR A 385 2.52 0.03 9.38
C THR A 385 3.78 -0.81 9.20
N THR A 386 4.92 -0.36 9.72
CA THR A 386 6.15 -1.18 9.68
C THR A 386 5.97 -2.46 10.49
N CYS A 387 5.27 -2.43 11.62
CA CYS A 387 4.87 -3.61 12.39
C CYS A 387 3.93 -4.53 11.59
N GLY A 388 2.96 -3.97 10.86
CA GLY A 388 2.10 -4.77 9.99
C GLY A 388 2.87 -5.42 8.84
N TYR A 389 3.84 -4.72 8.24
CA TYR A 389 4.74 -5.30 7.24
C TYR A 389 5.64 -6.40 7.79
N ALA A 390 6.02 -6.35 9.06
CA ALA A 390 6.74 -7.46 9.71
C ALA A 390 5.92 -8.74 9.80
N ILE A 391 4.59 -8.65 9.98
CA ILE A 391 3.70 -9.82 9.89
C ILE A 391 3.77 -10.41 8.48
N VAL A 392 3.62 -9.58 7.45
CA VAL A 392 3.74 -10.01 6.04
C VAL A 392 5.09 -10.67 5.77
N ALA A 393 6.19 -10.05 6.23
CA ALA A 393 7.54 -10.59 6.08
C ALA A 393 7.68 -11.96 6.76
N GLN A 394 7.16 -12.11 7.98
CA GLN A 394 7.21 -13.37 8.72
C GLN A 394 6.42 -14.48 8.03
N GLU A 395 5.26 -14.19 7.45
CA GLU A 395 4.47 -15.18 6.73
C GLU A 395 5.13 -15.64 5.42
N PHE A 396 5.82 -14.74 4.72
CA PHE A 396 6.70 -15.16 3.62
C PHE A 396 7.88 -15.99 4.13
N ILE A 397 8.56 -15.58 5.21
CA ILE A 397 9.68 -16.33 5.80
C ILE A 397 9.25 -17.76 6.16
N ASN A 398 8.04 -17.94 6.70
CA ASN A 398 7.48 -19.25 7.05
C ASN A 398 7.46 -20.21 5.84
N ILE A 399 7.06 -19.73 4.66
CA ILE A 399 7.06 -20.54 3.43
C ILE A 399 8.42 -20.61 2.73
N MET A 400 9.35 -19.68 3.02
CA MET A 400 10.70 -19.67 2.48
C MET A 400 11.66 -20.61 3.21
N LYS A 401 11.43 -20.86 4.50
CA LYS A 401 12.27 -21.71 5.38
C LYS A 401 12.68 -23.06 4.78
N PRO A 402 11.78 -23.84 4.14
CA PRO A 402 12.15 -25.14 3.56
C PRO A 402 13.20 -25.04 2.45
N HIS A 403 13.30 -23.88 1.78
CA HIS A 403 14.17 -23.64 0.63
C HIS A 403 15.39 -22.78 0.96
N ASN A 404 15.41 -22.15 2.15
CA ASN A 404 16.46 -21.26 2.61
C ASN A 404 16.91 -21.65 4.03
N PRO A 405 17.68 -22.75 4.20
CA PRO A 405 18.17 -23.17 5.50
C PRO A 405 18.98 -22.06 6.16
N GLY A 406 18.56 -21.63 7.36
CA GLY A 406 19.21 -20.55 8.10
C GLY A 406 18.59 -19.16 7.93
N ILE A 407 17.53 -19.00 7.13
CA ILE A 407 16.70 -17.79 7.18
C ILE A 407 16.18 -17.58 8.60
N ARG A 408 16.34 -16.37 9.13
CA ARG A 408 15.95 -16.01 10.50
C ARG A 408 14.49 -15.57 10.55
N ASP A 409 13.88 -15.67 11.72
CA ASP A 409 12.59 -15.03 11.99
C ASP A 409 12.74 -13.53 12.22
N ILE A 410 11.65 -12.80 12.05
CA ILE A 410 11.59 -11.35 12.28
C ILE A 410 11.73 -11.06 13.78
N ASP A 411 12.58 -10.09 14.11
CA ASP A 411 12.64 -9.51 15.45
C ASP A 411 11.56 -8.42 15.58
N PHE A 412 10.37 -8.81 16.03
CA PHE A 412 9.25 -7.88 16.18
C PHE A 412 9.50 -6.77 17.20
N ALA A 413 10.40 -6.96 18.18
CA ALA A 413 10.74 -5.92 19.14
C ALA A 413 11.59 -4.83 18.50
N ASP A 414 12.59 -5.21 17.70
CA ASP A 414 13.39 -4.25 16.91
C ASP A 414 12.53 -3.53 15.88
N ILE A 415 11.66 -4.25 15.17
CA ILE A 415 10.73 -3.62 14.21
C ILE A 415 9.84 -2.58 14.90
N ARG A 416 9.24 -2.93 16.04
CA ARG A 416 8.38 -1.99 16.78
C ARG A 416 9.14 -0.74 17.20
N PHE A 417 10.40 -0.87 17.59
CA PHE A 417 11.24 0.27 17.94
C PHE A 417 11.38 1.25 16.76
N TRP A 418 11.61 0.74 15.55
CA TRP A 418 11.79 1.54 14.33
C TRP A 418 10.49 2.02 13.67
N ASP A 419 9.36 1.41 14.02
CA ASP A 419 8.05 1.88 13.59
C ASP A 419 7.66 3.17 14.33
N SER A 420 8.03 4.31 13.76
CA SER A 420 7.86 5.61 14.41
C SER A 420 6.40 5.95 14.73
N LEU A 421 5.43 5.47 13.93
CA LEU A 421 4.01 5.67 14.22
C LEU A 421 3.59 4.96 15.51
N ILE A 422 4.25 3.84 15.84
CA ILE A 422 3.95 3.01 17.01
C ILE A 422 4.81 3.37 18.21
N SER A 423 6.12 3.58 18.02
CA SER A 423 7.05 3.88 19.11
C SER A 423 6.96 5.33 19.58
N LYS A 424 6.57 6.26 18.70
CA LYS A 424 6.39 7.69 19.02
C LYS A 424 5.28 8.31 18.17
N PRO A 425 4.00 7.96 18.41
CA PRO A 425 2.89 8.55 17.67
C PRO A 425 2.83 10.08 17.84
N PRO A 426 2.58 10.85 16.76
CA PRO A 426 2.33 12.28 16.88
C PRO A 426 1.03 12.57 17.63
N LEU A 427 1.07 13.44 18.64
CA LEU A 427 -0.06 13.78 19.49
C LEU A 427 -1.10 14.67 18.78
N THR A 428 -0.68 15.37 17.72
CA THR A 428 -1.53 16.24 16.89
C THR A 428 -2.42 15.48 15.89
N LEU A 429 -2.37 14.14 15.84
CA LEU A 429 -3.12 13.35 14.86
C LEU A 429 -4.63 13.61 14.91
N ASP A 430 -5.22 13.58 16.11
CA ASP A 430 -6.66 13.78 16.28
C ASP A 430 -7.10 15.19 15.86
N ASP A 431 -6.29 16.21 16.18
CA ASP A 431 -6.56 17.60 15.78
C ASP A 431 -6.44 17.77 14.27
N MET A 432 -5.40 17.20 13.66
CA MET A 432 -5.19 17.21 12.21
C MET A 432 -6.37 16.56 11.47
N PHE A 433 -6.77 15.35 11.86
CA PHE A 433 -7.93 14.69 11.26
C PHE A 433 -9.24 15.42 11.55
N GLY A 434 -9.38 16.03 12.74
CA GLY A 434 -10.54 16.86 13.08
C GLY A 434 -10.68 18.08 12.17
N MET A 435 -9.57 18.76 11.87
CA MET A 435 -9.52 19.88 10.93
C MET A 435 -9.88 19.43 9.51
N LEU A 436 -9.23 18.38 9.00
CA LEU A 436 -9.47 17.86 7.65
C LEU A 436 -10.92 17.39 7.48
N LYS A 437 -11.49 16.70 8.47
CA LYS A 437 -12.90 16.30 8.48
C LYS A 437 -13.83 17.51 8.44
N THR A 438 -13.51 18.56 9.20
CA THR A 438 -14.30 19.80 9.19
C THR A 438 -14.27 20.45 7.81
N LEU A 439 -13.09 20.54 7.19
CA LEU A 439 -12.98 21.10 5.85
C LEU A 439 -13.76 20.28 4.81
N GLU A 440 -13.64 18.95 4.85
CA GLU A 440 -14.37 18.07 3.93
C GLU A 440 -15.88 18.22 4.08
N LYS A 441 -16.38 18.27 5.31
CA LYS A 441 -17.81 18.39 5.61
C LYS A 441 -18.43 19.70 5.09
N TRP A 442 -17.71 20.81 5.20
CA TRP A 442 -18.28 22.14 4.90
C TRP A 442 -17.90 22.67 3.52
N PHE A 443 -16.76 22.24 2.98
CA PHE A 443 -16.19 22.77 1.74
C PHE A 443 -15.96 21.71 0.66
N HIS A 444 -16.22 20.42 0.94
CA HIS A 444 -16.04 19.32 -0.01
C HIS A 444 -14.67 19.34 -0.70
N ILE A 445 -13.61 19.57 0.08
CA ILE A 445 -12.26 19.77 -0.45
C ILE A 445 -11.80 18.58 -1.32
N SER A 446 -12.25 17.36 -1.03
CA SER A 446 -12.00 16.16 -1.85
C SER A 446 -12.43 16.31 -3.32
N ARG A 447 -13.49 17.08 -3.61
CA ARG A 447 -13.95 17.34 -4.98
C ARG A 447 -13.00 18.22 -5.78
N LEU A 448 -12.12 18.98 -5.12
CA LEU A 448 -11.06 19.75 -5.77
C LEU A 448 -9.83 18.88 -6.12
N TYR A 449 -9.72 17.68 -5.51
CA TYR A 449 -8.65 16.71 -5.71
C TYR A 449 -9.03 15.56 -6.66
N ILE A 450 -10.30 15.12 -6.68
CA ILE A 450 -10.74 13.91 -7.41
C ILE A 450 -11.09 14.20 -8.90
N SER A 451 -11.14 15.46 -9.33
CA SER A 451 -11.56 15.78 -10.72
C SER A 451 -10.55 15.42 -11.81
N GLU A 452 -9.32 15.00 -11.46
CA GLU A 452 -8.24 14.77 -12.43
C GLU A 452 -7.31 13.58 -12.05
N THR A 453 -7.83 12.51 -11.42
CA THR A 453 -7.10 11.23 -11.24
C THR A 453 -7.80 10.04 -11.87
#